data_AF-A0AAW2LHF4-F1
#
_entry.id   AF-A0AAW2LHF4-F1
#
_cell.length_a   1.000
_cell.length_b   1.000
_cell.length_c   1.000
_cell.angle_alpha   90.00
_cell.angle_beta   90.00
_cell.angle_gamma   90.00
#
_symmetry.space_group_name_H-M   'P 1'
#
loop_
_entity.id
_entity.type
_entity.pdbx_description
1 polymer ?
#
loop_
_entity_poly.entity_id
_entity_poly.type
_entity_poly.pdbx_seq_one_letter_code
_entity_poly.pdbx_strand_id
1 'polypeptide(L)'
;MVMISAPLSGNNWLTWSRSIRIVLEGKDQLGFVDGTCLKPADGSTKLKQWWIADSVVRTWILSTISKDIVNAFLYAASARSLWLELEARYGEWDGPLLYKIQREISSIS
;
A
#
# COMPACT_ATOMS: atom_id res chain seq x y z
N MET A 1 -5.89 17.14 -2.06
CA MET A 1 -6.74 16.39 -1.09
C MET A 1 -7.09 15.08 -1.76
N VAL A 2 -6.58 13.94 -1.28
CA VAL A 2 -6.87 12.64 -1.91
C VAL A 2 -8.10 12.04 -1.23
N MET A 3 -9.12 11.70 -2.01
CA MET A 3 -10.29 10.95 -1.56
C MET A 3 -9.93 9.48 -1.49
N ILE A 4 -9.66 8.97 -0.29
CA ILE A 4 -9.87 7.55 -0.02
C ILE A 4 -11.21 7.50 0.69
N SER A 5 -12.18 6.82 0.08
CA SER A 5 -13.57 6.88 0.55
C SER A 5 -13.77 6.22 1.91
N ALA A 6 -12.87 5.31 2.32
CA ALA A 6 -12.87 4.67 3.63
C ALA A 6 -11.45 4.28 4.06
N PRO A 7 -11.05 4.53 5.31
CA PRO A 7 -9.78 4.04 5.85
C PRO A 7 -9.75 2.50 5.86
N LEU A 8 -8.55 1.92 5.88
CA LEU A 8 -8.41 0.47 6.03
C LEU A 8 -8.97 0.03 7.39
N SER A 9 -10.00 -0.82 7.37
CA SER A 9 -10.66 -1.40 8.56
C SER A 9 -10.46 -2.91 8.66
N GLY A 10 -9.74 -3.51 7.72
CA GLY A 10 -9.34 -4.92 7.70
C GLY A 10 -10.19 -5.82 6.81
N ASN A 11 -11.42 -5.41 6.48
CA ASN A 11 -12.34 -6.12 5.59
C ASN A 11 -12.51 -5.46 4.21
N ASN A 12 -11.74 -4.41 3.93
CA ASN A 12 -11.81 -3.62 2.71
C ASN A 12 -10.45 -3.54 1.99
N TRP A 13 -9.59 -4.54 2.18
CA TRP A 13 -8.23 -4.55 1.66
C TRP A 13 -8.20 -4.40 0.15
N LEU A 14 -9.00 -5.15 -0.60
CA LEU A 14 -8.99 -5.14 -2.06
C LEU A 14 -9.32 -3.74 -2.62
N THR A 15 -10.35 -3.10 -2.07
CA THR A 15 -10.77 -1.75 -2.50
C THR A 15 -9.74 -0.71 -2.07
N TRP A 16 -9.30 -0.75 -0.82
CA TRP A 16 -8.33 0.21 -0.27
C TRP A 16 -6.97 0.11 -0.99
N SER A 17 -6.44 -1.10 -1.18
CA SER A 17 -5.14 -1.32 -1.82
C SER A 17 -5.14 -0.85 -3.27
N ARG A 18 -6.22 -1.09 -4.02
CA ARG A 18 -6.40 -0.55 -5.38
C ARG A 18 -6.41 0.98 -5.40
N SER A 19 -7.16 1.62 -4.49
CA SER A 19 -7.20 3.09 -4.41
C SER A 19 -5.83 3.68 -4.08
N ILE A 20 -5.08 3.09 -3.14
CA ILE A 20 -3.72 3.52 -2.81
C ILE A 20 -2.80 3.41 -4.03
N ARG A 21 -2.82 2.28 -4.74
CA ARG A 21 -1.98 2.08 -5.93
C ARG A 21 -2.27 3.11 -7.02
N ILE A 22 -3.54 3.36 -7.35
CA ILE A 22 -3.94 4.37 -8.35
C ILE A 22 -3.40 5.77 -7.98
N VAL A 23 -3.49 6.15 -6.70
CA VAL A 23 -3.01 7.45 -6.26
C VAL A 23 -1.49 7.55 -6.35
N LEU A 24 -0.77 6.49 -5.97
CA LEU A 24 0.68 6.45 -6.04
C LEU A 24 1.17 6.41 -7.49
N GLU A 25 0.47 5.73 -8.39
CA GLU A 25 0.71 5.78 -9.84
C GLU A 25 0.58 7.20 -10.37
N GLY A 26 -0.50 7.91 -10.02
CA GLY A 26 -0.69 9.31 -10.40
C GLY A 26 0.35 10.28 -9.81
N LYS A 27 1.14 9.84 -8.83
CA LYS A 27 2.21 10.63 -8.18
C LYS A 27 3.62 10.20 -8.60
N ASP A 28 3.76 9.21 -9.47
CA ASP A 28 5.04 8.57 -9.79
C ASP A 28 5.78 8.04 -8.54
N GLN A 29 5.00 7.52 -7.58
CA GLN A 29 5.49 7.02 -6.29
C GLN A 29 5.14 5.55 -6.04
N LEU A 30 4.49 4.86 -7.01
CA LEU A 30 4.16 3.44 -6.90
C LEU A 30 5.41 2.59 -6.63
N GLY A 31 6.56 3.00 -7.15
CA GLY A 31 7.82 2.28 -7.01
C GLY A 31 8.25 2.00 -5.56
N PHE A 32 7.82 2.83 -4.61
CA PHE A 32 8.13 2.67 -3.18
C PHE A 32 7.33 1.54 -2.53
N VAL A 33 6.16 1.18 -3.07
CA VAL A 33 5.31 0.12 -2.52
C VAL A 33 5.43 -1.19 -3.28
N ASP A 34 5.66 -1.18 -4.60
CA ASP A 34 5.84 -2.40 -5.40
C ASP A 34 7.28 -2.95 -5.38
N GLY A 35 8.24 -2.11 -4.96
CA GLY A 35 9.66 -2.47 -4.85
C GLY A 35 10.48 -2.19 -6.11
N THR A 36 9.92 -1.57 -7.14
CA THR A 36 10.67 -1.16 -8.34
C THR A 36 11.59 0.04 -8.07
N CYS A 37 11.27 0.88 -7.08
CA CYS A 37 12.14 1.95 -6.60
C CYS A 37 13.12 1.42 -5.55
N LEU A 38 14.24 0.86 -6.01
CA LEU A 38 15.27 0.31 -5.14
C LEU A 38 15.99 1.39 -4.33
N LYS A 39 16.32 1.06 -3.08
CA LYS A 39 17.17 1.90 -2.22
C LYS A 39 18.51 2.15 -2.92
N PRO A 40 18.94 3.41 -3.10
CA PRO A 40 20.26 3.73 -3.63
C PRO A 40 21.39 3.19 -2.74
N ALA A 41 22.57 3.00 -3.33
CA ALA A 41 23.76 2.59 -2.60
C ALA A 41 24.13 3.60 -1.48
N ASP A 42 24.68 3.07 -0.39
CA ASP A 42 25.14 3.89 0.73
C ASP A 42 26.24 4.85 0.24
N GLY A 43 26.11 6.14 0.57
CA GLY A 43 27.00 7.21 0.08
C GLY A 43 26.52 7.93 -1.19
N SER A 44 25.44 7.48 -1.83
CA SER A 44 24.84 8.22 -2.94
C SER A 44 24.23 9.55 -2.49
N THR A 45 24.42 10.61 -3.27
CA THR A 45 23.76 11.90 -3.07
C THR A 45 22.22 11.79 -3.14
N LYS A 46 21.70 10.77 -3.82
CA LYS A 46 20.26 10.49 -3.95
C LYS A 46 19.66 9.75 -2.75
N LEU A 47 20.49 9.18 -1.87
CA LEU A 47 20.01 8.37 -0.74
C LEU A 47 19.15 9.19 0.23
N LYS A 48 19.55 10.44 0.52
CA LYS A 48 18.77 11.33 1.38
C LYS A 48 17.39 11.65 0.78
N GLN A 49 17.34 11.92 -0.53
CA GLN A 49 16.09 12.19 -1.23
C GLN A 49 15.18 10.97 -1.25
N TRP A 50 15.75 9.78 -1.45
CA TRP A 50 15.02 8.52 -1.38
C TRP A 50 14.39 8.30 -0.01
N TRP A 51 15.12 8.52 1.09
CA TRP A 51 14.59 8.40 2.45
C TRP A 51 13.44 9.37 2.73
N ILE A 52 13.53 10.61 2.23
CA ILE A 52 12.46 11.60 2.37
C ILE A 52 11.21 11.12 1.63
N ALA A 53 11.37 10.66 0.39
CA ALA A 53 10.27 10.16 -0.42
C ALA A 53 9.61 8.91 0.21
N ASP A 54 10.41 7.94 0.67
CA ASP A 54 9.93 6.75 1.38
C ASP A 54 9.14 7.13 2.65
N SER A 55 9.66 8.07 3.45
CA SER A 55 8.96 8.55 4.65
C SER A 55 7.65 9.26 4.32
N VAL A 56 7.58 10.00 3.21
CA VAL A 56 6.34 10.67 2.77
C VAL A 56 5.30 9.63 2.37
N VAL A 57 5.69 8.63 1.57
CA VAL A 57 4.79 7.54 1.16
C VAL A 57 4.32 6.76 2.38
N ARG A 58 5.22 6.44 3.33
CA ARG A 58 4.86 5.74 4.55
C ARG A 58 3.86 6.52 5.41
N THR A 59 4.12 7.80 5.67
CA THR A 59 3.20 8.66 6.42
C THR A 59 1.86 8.77 5.72
N TRP A 60 1.86 8.85 4.39
CA TRP A 60 0.64 8.89 3.61
C TRP A 60 -0.16 7.60 3.78
N ILE A 61 0.45 6.43 3.60
CA ILE A 61 -0.22 5.14 3.81
C ILE A 61 -0.79 5.04 5.23
N LEU A 62 0.02 5.32 6.26
CA LEU A 62 -0.42 5.27 7.66
C LEU A 62 -1.63 6.19 7.94
N SER A 63 -1.69 7.37 7.30
CA SER A 63 -2.81 8.31 7.45
C SER A 63 -4.14 7.80 6.88
N THR A 64 -4.12 6.69 6.15
CA THR A 64 -5.27 6.11 5.46
C THR A 64 -5.72 4.79 6.10
N ILE A 65 -5.13 4.43 7.23
CA ILE A 65 -5.45 3.26 8.04
C ILE A 65 -6.33 3.69 9.22
N SER A 66 -7.30 2.85 9.61
CA SER A 66 -8.13 3.14 10.80
C SER A 66 -7.27 3.25 12.06
N LYS A 67 -7.67 4.16 12.96
CA LYS A 67 -6.99 4.39 14.24
C LYS A 67 -6.93 3.12 15.11
N ASP A 68 -7.87 2.21 14.94
CA ASP A 68 -7.95 0.96 15.71
C ASP A 68 -6.81 -0.01 15.38
N ILE A 69 -6.28 0.05 14.15
CA ILE A 69 -5.29 -0.91 13.66
C ILE A 69 -3.94 -0.27 13.29
N VAL A 70 -3.87 1.06 13.10
CA VAL A 70 -2.65 1.75 12.64
C VAL A 70 -1.45 1.53 13.56
N ASN A 71 -1.67 1.40 14.87
CA ASN A 71 -0.61 1.20 15.86
C ASN A 71 0.24 -0.06 15.58
N ALA A 72 -0.36 -1.08 14.96
CA ALA A 72 0.35 -2.31 14.62
C ALA A 72 1.36 -2.15 13.46
N PHE A 73 1.37 -0.99 12.79
CA PHE A 73 2.13 -0.73 11.57
C PHE A 73 3.08 0.48 11.68
N LEU A 74 3.06 1.20 12.80
CA LEU A 74 3.85 2.43 12.99
C LEU A 74 5.37 2.21 12.89
N TYR A 75 5.85 1.00 13.20
CA TYR A 75 7.27 0.67 13.26
C TYR A 75 7.84 0.10 11.95
N ALA A 76 7.07 0.10 10.87
CA ALA A 76 7.53 -0.38 9.57
C ALA A 76 8.74 0.43 9.06
N ALA A 77 9.83 -0.27 8.75
CA ALA A 77 11.11 0.33 8.39
C ALA A 77 11.09 1.11 7.06
N SER A 78 10.21 0.75 6.12
CA SER A 78 10.02 1.44 4.84
C SER A 78 8.56 1.39 4.38
N ALA A 79 8.21 2.17 3.35
CA ALA A 79 6.90 2.08 2.69
C ALA A 79 6.66 0.68 2.12
N ARG A 80 7.71 0.03 1.60
CA ARG A 80 7.64 -1.34 1.09
C ARG A 80 7.36 -2.36 2.19
N SER A 81 8.06 -2.27 3.33
CA SER A 81 7.82 -3.20 4.44
C SER A 81 6.41 -3.03 4.99
N LEU A 82 5.95 -1.78 5.15
CA LEU A 82 4.58 -1.46 5.54
C LEU A 82 3.56 -2.11 4.60
N TRP A 83 3.76 -1.97 3.29
CA TRP A 83 2.87 -2.54 2.29
C TRP A 83 2.78 -4.08 2.41
N LEU A 84 3.93 -4.75 2.53
CA LEU A 84 3.98 -6.21 2.65
C LEU A 84 3.34 -6.72 3.94
N GLU A 85 3.52 -6.02 5.07
CA GLU A 85 2.86 -6.37 6.33
C GLU A 85 1.34 -6.26 6.25
N LEU A 86 0.84 -5.20 5.58
CA LEU A 86 -0.60 -5.02 5.36
C LEU A 86 -1.16 -6.10 4.42
N GLU A 87 -0.45 -6.41 3.34
CA GLU A 87 -0.82 -7.45 2.38
C GLU A 87 -0.82 -8.84 3.02
N ALA A 88 0.18 -9.16 3.85
CA ALA A 88 0.21 -10.43 4.57
C ALA A 88 -0.94 -10.56 5.58
N ARG A 89 -1.33 -9.47 6.25
CA ARG A 89 -2.37 -9.51 7.29
C ARG A 89 -3.79 -9.50 6.72
N TYR A 90 -4.04 -8.72 5.67
CA TYR A 90 -5.39 -8.48 5.15
C TYR A 90 -5.60 -8.98 3.70
N GLY A 91 -4.53 -9.31 2.98
CA GLY A 91 -4.60 -9.82 1.61
C GLY A 91 -5.26 -11.19 1.50
N GLU A 92 -5.04 -12.08 2.48
CA GLU A 92 -5.67 -13.41 2.49
C GLU A 92 -7.17 -13.35 2.81
N TRP A 93 -7.62 -12.38 3.62
CA TRP A 93 -9.03 -12.23 4.00
C TRP A 93 -9.94 -11.90 2.80
N ASP A 94 -9.39 -11.27 1.75
CA ASP A 94 -10.11 -10.94 0.50
C ASP A 94 -9.87 -11.93 -0.65
N GLY A 95 -9.02 -12.95 -0.45
CA GLY A 95 -8.74 -13.99 -1.45
C GLY A 95 -10.00 -14.68 -2.00
N PRO A 96 -10.92 -15.18 -1.13
CA PRO A 96 -12.15 -15.82 -1.59
C PRO A 96 -13.07 -14.90 -2.39
N LEU A 97 -13.10 -13.60 -2.08
CA LEU A 97 -13.92 -12.61 -2.79
C LEU A 97 -13.35 -12.33 -4.19
N LEU A 98 -12.03 -12.22 -4.32
CA LEU A 98 -11.35 -12.09 -5.60
C LEU A 98 -11.61 -13.31 -6.51
N TYR A 99 -11.50 -14.52 -5.97
CA TYR A 99 -11.81 -15.76 -6.69
C TYR A 99 -13.29 -15.82 -7.13
N LYS A 100 -14.21 -15.36 -6.28
CA LYS A 100 -15.63 -15.31 -6.63
C LYS A 100 -15.90 -14.34 -7.79
N ILE A 101 -15.34 -13.13 -7.74
CA ILE A 101 -15.47 -12.13 -8.81
C ILE A 101 -14.85 -12.64 -10.12
N GLN A 102 -13.67 -13.25 -10.07
CA GLN A 102 -13.03 -13.84 -11.25
C GLN A 102 -13.89 -14.96 -11.86
N ARG A 103 -14.51 -15.79 -11.03
CA ARG A 103 -15.40 -16.86 -11.50
C ARG A 103 -16.68 -16.31 -12.14
N GLU A 104 -17.28 -15.29 -11.54
CA GLU A 104 -18.48 -14.64 -12.11
C GLU A 104 -18.17 -14.00 -13.47
N ILE A 105 -17.06 -13.27 -13.60
CA ILE A 105 -16.64 -12.70 -14.90
C ILE A 105 -16.39 -13.81 -15.94
N SER A 106 -15.69 -14.89 -15.54
CA SER A 106 -15.40 -16.01 -16.43
C SER A 106 -16.65 -16.80 -16.84
N SER A 107 -17.72 -16.73 -16.05
CA SER A 107 -19.01 -17.37 -16.36
C SER A 107 -19.92 -16.54 -17.28
N ILE A 108 -19.58 -15.27 -17.51
CA ILE A 108 -20.31 -14.35 -18.41
C ILE A 108 -19.62 -14.27 -19.79
N SER A 109 -18.45 -14.88 -19.96
CA SER A 109 -17.72 -15.03 -21.23
C SER A 109 -17.97 -16.39 -21.85
#